data_AF-A0A1Y6CJK2-F1
#
_entry.id   AF-A0A1Y6CJK2-F1
#
_cell.length_a   1.000
_cell.length_b   1.000
_cell.length_c   1.000
_cell.angle_alpha   90.00
_cell.angle_beta   90.00
_cell.angle_gamma   90.00
#
_symmetry.space_group_name_H-M   'P 1'
#
loop_
_entity.id
_entity.type
_entity.pdbx_description
1 polymer ?
#
loop_
_entity_poly.entity_id
_entity_poly.type
_entity_poly.pdbx_seq_one_letter_code
_entity_poly.pdbx_strand_id
1 'polypeptide(L)'
;MDVSKYFIVCAVIIDDNRFDSLKQEVEAIRKKYFQTGEIKSSSVRDRDGHTRRIKILDSILELDFKFYAVAVEKDALKRDGGFQYKRSFLKFINGLLYGQLFENYPSITVFADEHGGDEFKLSFQKYIEKNHKPDLFWDSELNMVSSHDNVLVQLADFLVGTLAKVYESKSNPALLESYRALLKSKALDLKEWPTRHQAYFEPDKTSEEYDRFIHSHALSKAEIFIEKYRKFSDEETKLQVCVLSHLVFNSRLSSNDDYIATKGLLKHLESCGFIGVSEQAIRSQIVAKLRDKDVIIASCNRGYKIPSSYSDLFDFVERVNSLVLPLLERLNKARNSYNIASKGNVDLLKGPEYPELVEFLHILNK
;
A
#
# COMPACT_ATOMS: atom_id res chain seq x y z
N MET A 1 2.24 21.26 -24.66
CA MET A 1 3.07 21.85 -23.59
C MET A 1 3.43 20.72 -22.64
N ASP A 2 4.72 20.47 -22.42
CA ASP A 2 5.24 19.37 -21.60
C ASP A 2 4.62 19.38 -20.20
N VAL A 3 3.60 18.55 -20.00
CA VAL A 3 3.02 18.34 -18.67
C VAL A 3 3.90 17.29 -18.00
N SER A 4 4.60 17.69 -16.93
CA SER A 4 5.38 16.78 -16.06
C SER A 4 4.59 15.49 -15.79
N LYS A 5 5.22 14.33 -15.99
CA LYS A 5 4.62 13.01 -15.77
C LYS A 5 4.20 12.79 -14.32
N TYR A 6 4.84 13.52 -13.40
CA TYR A 6 4.56 13.48 -11.98
C TYR A 6 3.87 14.76 -11.50
N PHE A 7 2.96 14.62 -10.56
CA PHE A 7 2.50 15.70 -9.71
C PHE A 7 3.14 15.52 -8.33
N ILE A 8 4.02 16.45 -7.94
CA ILE A 8 4.77 16.35 -6.69
C ILE A 8 4.43 17.54 -5.81
N VAL A 9 4.11 17.28 -4.55
CA VAL A 9 3.92 18.28 -3.50
C VAL A 9 4.92 18.00 -2.39
N CYS A 10 5.58 19.03 -1.86
CA CYS A 10 6.50 18.90 -0.74
C CYS A 10 6.14 19.94 0.32
N ALA A 11 6.15 19.53 1.58
CA ALA A 11 6.04 20.39 2.74
C ALA A 11 7.34 20.30 3.55
N VAL A 12 7.92 21.46 3.88
CA VAL A 12 9.07 21.55 4.79
C VAL A 12 8.53 21.84 6.18
N ILE A 13 8.97 21.06 7.16
CA ILE A 13 8.51 21.08 8.54
C ILE A 13 9.67 21.50 9.43
N ILE A 14 9.37 22.43 10.34
CA ILE A 14 10.34 23.15 11.13
C ILE A 14 9.70 23.36 12.51
N ASP A 15 10.47 23.13 13.57
CA ASP A 15 10.04 23.50 14.91
C ASP A 15 9.98 25.04 15.03
N ASP A 16 8.94 25.56 15.69
CA ASP A 16 8.70 27.01 15.80
C ASP A 16 9.93 27.76 16.36
N ASN A 17 10.59 27.18 17.36
CA ASN A 17 11.81 27.75 17.97
C ASN A 17 13.03 27.79 17.03
N ARG A 18 13.00 27.09 15.88
CA ARG A 18 14.04 27.07 14.85
C ARG A 18 13.69 27.89 13.63
N PHE A 19 12.46 28.39 13.52
CA PHE A 19 11.94 29.06 12.32
C PHE A 19 12.85 30.20 11.84
N ASP A 20 13.20 31.12 12.74
CA ASP A 20 14.04 32.27 12.39
C ASP A 20 15.49 31.88 12.08
N SER A 21 16.05 30.89 12.80
CA SER A 21 17.41 30.39 12.55
C SER A 21 17.51 29.78 11.16
N LEU A 22 16.59 28.88 10.83
CA LEU A 22 16.58 28.22 9.53
C LEU A 22 16.34 29.23 8.41
N LYS A 23 15.44 30.21 8.61
CA LYS A 23 15.22 31.29 7.64
C LYS A 23 16.51 32.05 7.32
N GLN A 24 17.33 32.35 8.32
CA GLN A 24 18.63 33.02 8.13
C GLN A 24 19.65 32.11 7.41
N GLU A 25 19.69 30.83 7.75
CA GLU A 25 20.59 29.86 7.11
C GLU A 25 20.24 29.64 5.62
N VAL A 26 18.95 29.52 5.30
CA VAL A 26 18.47 29.41 3.92
C VAL A 26 18.74 30.69 3.14
N GLU A 27 18.58 31.86 3.76
CA GLU A 27 18.92 33.16 3.16
C GLU A 27 20.42 33.27 2.84
N ALA A 28 21.29 32.71 3.69
CA ALA A 28 22.72 32.63 3.41
C ALA A 28 23.01 31.75 2.19
N ILE A 29 22.33 30.62 2.05
CA ILE A 29 22.40 29.75 0.86
C ILE A 29 21.90 30.48 -0.39
N ARG A 30 20.78 31.21 -0.30
CA ARG A 30 20.26 32.04 -1.40
C ARG A 30 21.30 33.04 -1.86
N LYS A 31 21.88 33.83 -0.94
CA LYS A 31 22.92 34.82 -1.26
C LYS A 31 24.15 34.18 -1.90
N LYS A 32 24.57 33.01 -1.39
CA LYS A 32 25.74 32.27 -1.90
C LYS A 32 25.57 31.76 -3.32
N TYR A 33 24.41 31.18 -3.65
CA TYR A 33 24.23 30.47 -4.93
C TYR A 33 23.35 31.20 -5.95
N PHE A 34 22.54 32.16 -5.52
CA PHE A 34 21.56 32.89 -6.32
C PHE A 34 21.71 34.42 -6.22
N GLN A 35 22.57 34.92 -5.32
CA GLN A 35 22.84 36.35 -5.13
C GLN A 35 21.58 37.15 -4.76
N THR A 36 21.12 38.01 -5.67
CA THR A 36 19.87 38.78 -5.55
C THR A 36 18.65 38.02 -6.08
N GLY A 37 18.85 36.90 -6.77
CA GLY A 37 17.79 36.06 -7.30
C GLY A 37 17.20 35.11 -6.26
N GLU A 38 15.98 34.65 -6.53
CA GLU A 38 15.25 33.66 -5.75
C GLU A 38 15.83 32.25 -5.95
N ILE A 39 15.64 31.36 -4.97
CA ILE A 39 15.91 29.92 -5.12
C ILE A 39 14.81 29.31 -6.00
N LYS A 40 14.97 29.38 -7.33
CA LYS A 40 14.08 28.72 -8.29
C LYS A 40 14.71 27.47 -8.87
N SER A 41 14.08 26.31 -8.67
CA SER A 41 14.60 25.04 -9.21
C SER A 41 14.76 25.07 -10.74
N SER A 42 13.83 25.72 -11.45
CA SER A 42 13.86 25.86 -12.91
C SER A 42 15.02 26.74 -13.42
N SER A 43 15.58 27.62 -12.57
CA SER A 43 16.70 28.49 -12.94
C SER A 43 18.05 27.77 -12.89
N VAL A 44 18.14 26.64 -12.16
CA VAL A 44 19.33 25.80 -12.08
C VAL A 44 19.38 24.87 -13.29
N ARG A 45 20.07 25.33 -14.34
CA ARG A 45 20.24 24.59 -15.61
C ARG A 45 21.06 23.31 -15.41
N ASP A 46 20.69 22.26 -16.13
CA ASP A 46 21.33 20.93 -16.05
C ASP A 46 22.60 20.81 -16.94
N ARG A 47 23.10 21.92 -17.49
CA ARG A 47 24.19 21.93 -18.50
C ARG A 47 25.51 21.34 -17.98
N ASP A 48 25.74 21.37 -16.68
CA ASP A 48 26.97 20.90 -16.05
C ASP A 48 26.79 19.55 -15.34
N GLY A 49 25.91 18.68 -15.84
CA GLY A 49 25.63 17.38 -15.22
C GLY A 49 25.13 17.52 -13.77
N HIS A 50 24.23 18.46 -13.53
CA HIS A 50 23.66 18.77 -12.20
C HIS A 50 24.67 19.19 -11.10
N THR A 51 25.94 19.44 -11.42
CA THR A 51 26.98 19.80 -10.43
C THR A 51 26.57 20.99 -9.55
N ARG A 52 25.96 22.03 -10.12
CA ARG A 52 25.45 23.18 -9.35
C ARG A 52 24.33 22.78 -8.39
N ARG A 53 23.41 21.90 -8.82
CA ARG A 53 22.29 21.41 -7.99
C ARG A 53 22.80 20.57 -6.82
N ILE A 54 23.79 19.70 -7.06
CA ILE A 54 24.43 18.87 -6.03
C ILE A 54 25.05 19.76 -4.95
N LYS A 55 25.85 20.76 -5.33
CA LYS A 55 26.46 21.70 -4.35
C LYS A 55 25.43 22.43 -3.49
N ILE A 56 24.30 22.83 -4.09
CA ILE A 56 23.21 23.47 -3.36
C ILE A 56 22.54 22.46 -2.42
N LEU A 57 22.27 21.24 -2.88
CA LEU A 57 21.72 20.16 -2.06
C LEU A 57 22.60 19.84 -0.87
N ASP A 58 23.92 19.73 -1.06
CA ASP A 58 24.85 19.43 0.03
C ASP A 58 24.82 20.53 1.11
N SER A 59 24.72 21.81 0.71
CA SER A 59 24.53 22.91 1.67
C SER A 59 23.16 22.86 2.37
N ILE A 60 22.11 22.40 1.66
CA ILE A 60 20.78 22.21 2.23
C ILE A 60 20.77 21.03 3.23
N LEU A 61 21.57 19.98 3.02
CA LEU A 61 21.67 18.83 3.93
C LEU A 61 22.19 19.21 5.32
N GLU A 62 22.95 20.30 5.43
CA GLU A 62 23.47 20.79 6.71
C GLU A 62 22.39 21.49 7.57
N LEU A 63 21.30 21.95 6.96
CA LEU A 63 20.24 22.70 7.63
C LEU A 63 19.35 21.83 8.53
N ASP A 64 18.86 22.38 9.63
CA ASP A 64 17.98 21.67 10.56
C ASP A 64 16.49 21.78 10.15
N PHE A 65 16.06 20.91 9.24
CA PHE A 65 14.66 20.78 8.85
C PHE A 65 14.30 19.33 8.53
N LYS A 66 13.00 19.07 8.46
CA LYS A 66 12.45 17.82 7.94
C LYS A 66 11.48 18.11 6.80
N PHE A 67 11.23 17.13 5.94
CA PHE A 67 10.25 17.33 4.87
C PHE A 67 9.38 16.10 4.65
N TYR A 68 8.17 16.35 4.16
CA TYR A 68 7.23 15.35 3.68
C TYR A 68 6.94 15.64 2.22
N ALA A 69 6.90 14.60 1.38
CA ALA A 69 6.57 14.76 -0.03
C ALA A 69 5.58 13.70 -0.52
N VAL A 70 4.73 14.08 -1.46
CA VAL A 70 3.81 13.20 -2.18
C VAL A 70 4.15 13.29 -3.66
N ALA A 71 4.44 12.14 -4.29
CA ALA A 71 4.74 12.04 -5.72
C ALA A 71 3.70 11.16 -6.41
N VAL A 72 2.95 11.74 -7.35
CA VAL A 72 1.87 11.05 -8.06
C VAL A 72 2.16 10.90 -9.55
N GLU A 73 2.25 9.67 -10.04
CA GLU A 73 2.43 9.35 -11.46
C GLU A 73 1.10 9.51 -12.20
N LYS A 74 0.99 10.56 -13.04
CA LYS A 74 -0.25 10.90 -13.74
C LYS A 74 -0.65 9.82 -14.76
N ASP A 75 0.34 9.17 -15.39
CA ASP A 75 0.12 8.17 -16.44
C ASP A 75 -0.32 6.80 -15.87
N ALA A 76 0.04 6.48 -14.63
CA ALA A 76 -0.32 5.25 -13.95
C ALA A 76 -1.74 5.28 -13.35
N LEU A 77 -2.36 6.47 -13.28
CA LEU A 77 -3.76 6.61 -12.94
C LEU A 77 -4.60 6.14 -14.15
N LYS A 78 -5.14 4.92 -14.06
CA LYS A 78 -6.05 4.38 -15.08
C LYS A 78 -7.12 5.42 -15.40
N ARG A 79 -7.32 5.71 -16.70
CA ARG A 79 -8.33 6.67 -17.18
C ARG A 79 -9.77 6.22 -16.87
N ASP A 80 -9.94 4.95 -16.55
CA ASP A 80 -11.22 4.36 -16.16
C ASP A 80 -11.43 4.56 -14.64
N GLY A 81 -11.82 5.78 -14.26
CA GLY A 81 -12.09 6.16 -12.86
C GLY A 81 -12.25 7.67 -12.64
N GLY A 82 -12.68 8.08 -11.45
CA GLY A 82 -12.94 9.49 -11.11
C GLY A 82 -11.72 10.43 -11.17
N PHE A 83 -10.50 9.90 -11.35
CA PHE A 83 -9.25 10.65 -11.50
C PHE A 83 -9.12 11.39 -12.84
N GLN A 84 -10.00 11.11 -13.82
CA GLN A 84 -10.15 11.95 -15.01
C GLN A 84 -10.64 13.37 -14.67
N TYR A 85 -11.33 13.55 -13.54
CA TYR A 85 -11.82 14.85 -13.09
C TYR A 85 -10.80 15.53 -12.17
N LYS A 86 -10.29 16.70 -12.61
CA LYS A 86 -9.29 17.49 -11.87
C LYS A 86 -9.69 17.79 -10.42
N ARG A 87 -10.98 18.04 -10.14
CA ARG A 87 -11.49 18.27 -8.78
C ARG A 87 -11.32 17.04 -7.88
N SER A 88 -11.61 15.85 -8.39
CA SER A 88 -11.46 14.59 -7.63
C SER A 88 -9.99 14.27 -7.37
N PHE A 89 -9.13 14.52 -8.36
CA PHE A 89 -7.67 14.42 -8.20
C PHE A 89 -7.15 15.37 -7.11
N LEU A 90 -7.50 16.66 -7.17
CA LEU A 90 -7.06 17.64 -6.17
C LEU A 90 -7.57 17.30 -4.77
N LYS A 91 -8.84 16.87 -4.63
CA LYS A 91 -9.39 16.41 -3.36
C LYS A 91 -8.62 15.21 -2.79
N PHE A 92 -8.21 14.27 -3.65
CA PHE A 92 -7.41 13.12 -3.25
C PHE A 92 -6.03 13.54 -2.71
N ILE A 93 -5.32 14.41 -3.43
CA ILE A 93 -4.01 14.91 -2.98
C ILE A 93 -4.14 15.73 -1.69
N ASN A 94 -5.17 16.58 -1.59
CA ASN A 94 -5.45 17.35 -0.36
C ASN A 94 -5.64 16.43 0.84
N GLY A 95 -6.37 15.33 0.69
CA GLY A 95 -6.53 14.34 1.75
C GLY A 95 -5.21 13.69 2.17
N LEU A 96 -4.35 13.33 1.20
CA LEU A 96 -3.04 12.75 1.49
C LEU A 96 -2.10 13.71 2.24
N LEU A 97 -2.14 15.00 1.90
CA LEU A 97 -1.33 16.02 2.56
C LEU A 97 -1.90 16.40 3.93
N TYR A 98 -3.22 16.57 4.02
CA TYR A 98 -3.92 16.94 5.25
C TYR A 98 -3.74 15.88 6.34
N GLY A 99 -3.94 14.60 6.03
CA GLY A 99 -3.79 13.52 7.01
C GLY A 99 -2.39 13.48 7.63
N GLN A 100 -1.34 13.69 6.83
CA GLN A 100 0.02 13.65 7.35
C GLN A 100 0.42 14.91 8.14
N LEU A 101 -0.12 16.08 7.80
CA LEU A 101 0.27 17.37 8.43
C LEU A 101 -0.59 17.75 9.63
N PHE A 102 -1.89 17.45 9.63
CA PHE A 102 -2.81 17.94 10.67
C PHE A 102 -3.28 16.86 11.65
N GLU A 103 -3.09 15.56 11.36
CA GLU A 103 -3.34 14.50 12.35
C GLU A 103 -2.14 14.29 13.28
N ASN A 104 -0.94 14.64 12.83
CA ASN A 104 0.31 14.36 13.55
C ASN A 104 0.88 15.55 14.33
N TYR A 105 0.37 16.76 14.13
CA TYR A 105 0.88 17.99 14.77
C TYR A 105 -0.28 18.77 15.44
N PRO A 106 -0.30 18.92 16.78
CA PRO A 106 -1.38 19.59 17.52
C PRO A 106 -1.58 21.07 17.22
N SER A 107 -0.51 21.76 16.87
CA SER A 107 -0.53 23.14 16.41
C SER A 107 0.45 23.26 15.26
N ILE A 108 -0.05 23.76 14.12
CA ILE A 108 0.73 23.88 12.88
C ILE A 108 0.36 25.17 12.18
N THR A 109 1.39 25.93 11.78
CA THR A 109 1.24 27.10 10.92
C THR A 109 1.69 26.75 9.52
N VAL A 110 0.77 26.83 8.55
CA VAL A 110 1.07 26.46 7.15
C VAL A 110 1.36 27.70 6.32
N PHE A 111 2.58 27.76 5.77
CA PHE A 111 2.99 28.76 4.79
C PHE A 111 2.96 28.18 3.38
N ALA A 112 2.01 28.62 2.57
CA ALA A 112 1.88 28.20 1.18
C ALA A 112 2.28 29.31 0.22
N ASP A 113 3.04 28.95 -0.82
CA ASP A 113 3.36 29.81 -1.96
C ASP A 113 2.08 30.44 -2.58
N GLU A 114 2.19 31.57 -3.25
CA GLU A 114 1.17 32.17 -4.12
C GLU A 114 1.20 31.64 -5.57
N HIS A 115 2.30 31.05 -6.05
CA HIS A 115 2.48 30.69 -7.48
C HIS A 115 2.26 29.20 -7.87
N GLY A 116 2.38 28.24 -6.94
CA GLY A 116 1.87 26.86 -7.17
C GLY A 116 0.37 26.81 -7.55
N GLY A 117 -0.09 25.80 -8.30
CA GLY A 117 -1.42 25.81 -8.94
C GLY A 117 -2.58 26.32 -8.05
N ASP A 118 -3.12 27.49 -8.37
CA ASP A 118 -4.08 28.25 -7.53
C ASP A 118 -5.29 27.41 -7.11
N GLU A 119 -5.76 26.55 -8.00
CA GLU A 119 -6.87 25.64 -7.73
C GLU A 119 -6.54 24.60 -6.65
N PHE A 120 -5.31 24.09 -6.57
CA PHE A 120 -4.89 23.16 -5.52
C PHE A 120 -4.96 23.87 -4.17
N LYS A 121 -4.38 25.07 -4.06
CA LYS A 121 -4.34 25.82 -2.80
C LYS A 121 -5.72 26.20 -2.31
N LEU A 122 -6.55 26.78 -3.17
CA LEU A 122 -7.94 27.10 -2.83
C LEU A 122 -8.71 25.86 -2.42
N SER A 123 -8.46 24.72 -3.08
CA SER A 123 -9.08 23.46 -2.70
C SER A 123 -8.55 22.92 -1.36
N PHE A 124 -7.27 23.14 -1.04
CA PHE A 124 -6.62 22.69 0.19
C PHE A 124 -7.02 23.56 1.38
N GLN A 125 -7.06 24.88 1.22
CA GLN A 125 -7.58 25.81 2.21
C GLN A 125 -9.03 25.48 2.58
N LYS A 126 -9.91 25.35 1.58
CA LYS A 126 -11.30 24.92 1.81
C LYS A 126 -11.39 23.54 2.44
N TYR A 127 -10.41 22.67 2.19
CA TYR A 127 -10.35 21.35 2.79
C TYR A 127 -9.96 21.44 4.27
N ILE A 128 -9.01 22.30 4.64
CA ILE A 128 -8.63 22.56 6.04
C ILE A 128 -9.79 23.22 6.78
N GLU A 129 -10.31 24.34 6.30
CA GLU A 129 -11.42 25.09 6.95
C GLU A 129 -12.66 24.22 7.19
N LYS A 130 -12.92 23.25 6.32
CA LYS A 130 -14.05 22.34 6.43
C LYS A 130 -13.81 21.21 7.43
N ASN A 131 -12.58 20.68 7.50
CA ASN A 131 -12.26 19.46 8.24
C ASN A 131 -11.53 19.72 9.57
N HIS A 132 -10.97 20.92 9.75
CA HIS A 132 -10.29 21.38 10.95
C HIS A 132 -11.08 22.58 11.50
N LYS A 133 -11.77 22.41 12.62
CA LYS A 133 -12.40 23.52 13.35
C LYS A 133 -11.54 23.81 14.57
N PRO A 134 -11.01 25.04 14.74
CA PRO A 134 -10.25 25.40 15.92
C PRO A 134 -11.08 25.15 17.18
N ASP A 135 -10.49 24.51 18.18
CA ASP A 135 -11.07 24.34 19.51
C ASP A 135 -10.03 24.68 20.59
N LEU A 136 -10.37 24.50 21.87
CA LEU A 136 -9.51 24.88 22.99
C LEU A 136 -8.13 24.16 23.02
N PHE A 137 -7.97 23.08 22.25
CA PHE A 137 -6.79 22.21 22.23
C PHE A 137 -6.08 22.19 20.86
N TRP A 138 -6.69 22.76 19.82
CA TRP A 138 -6.19 22.74 18.45
C TRP A 138 -6.24 24.14 17.84
N ASP A 139 -5.05 24.71 17.64
CA ASP A 139 -4.88 26.03 17.02
C ASP A 139 -4.01 25.87 15.76
N SER A 140 -4.64 25.98 14.59
CA SER A 140 -3.98 25.86 13.29
C SER A 140 -4.21 27.13 12.48
N GLU A 141 -3.14 27.83 12.15
CA GLU A 141 -3.19 29.03 11.33
C GLU A 141 -2.69 28.74 9.91
N LEU A 142 -3.46 29.10 8.90
CA LEU A 142 -3.03 29.04 7.51
C LEU A 142 -2.69 30.45 7.02
N ASN A 143 -1.41 30.67 6.74
CA ASN A 143 -0.88 31.95 6.29
C ASN A 143 -0.43 31.81 4.83
N MET A 144 -1.15 32.44 3.90
CA MET A 144 -0.71 32.52 2.51
C MET A 144 0.42 33.55 2.38
N VAL A 145 1.54 33.17 1.75
CA VAL A 145 2.71 34.06 1.62
C VAL A 145 3.26 33.97 0.20
N SER A 146 3.62 35.12 -0.38
CA SER A 146 4.26 35.18 -1.69
C SER A 146 5.61 34.44 -1.69
N SER A 147 5.87 33.56 -2.67
CA SER A 147 7.17 32.88 -2.81
C SER A 147 8.33 33.84 -3.01
N HIS A 148 8.06 35.03 -3.56
CA HIS A 148 9.06 36.07 -3.70
C HIS A 148 9.62 36.51 -2.33
N ASP A 149 8.79 36.48 -1.30
CA ASP A 149 9.09 37.07 0.01
C ASP A 149 9.41 36.03 1.10
N ASN A 150 9.32 34.73 0.80
CA ASN A 150 9.60 33.67 1.76
C ASN A 150 10.60 32.61 1.24
N VAL A 151 11.85 32.73 1.69
CA VAL A 151 12.94 31.79 1.35
C VAL A 151 12.69 30.35 1.77
N LEU A 152 11.88 30.09 2.80
CA LEU A 152 11.53 28.74 3.22
C LEU A 152 10.56 28.07 2.23
N VAL A 153 9.67 28.86 1.63
CA VAL A 153 8.81 28.39 0.52
C VAL A 153 9.66 28.09 -0.71
N GLN A 154 10.70 28.89 -0.98
CA GLN A 154 11.64 28.63 -2.07
C GLN A 154 12.49 27.37 -1.82
N LEU A 155 12.86 27.08 -0.57
CA LEU A 155 13.48 25.80 -0.18
C LEU A 155 12.56 24.62 -0.55
N ALA A 156 11.26 24.71 -0.23
CA ALA A 156 10.30 23.67 -0.60
C ALA A 156 10.20 23.48 -2.12
N ASP A 157 10.14 24.57 -2.91
CA ASP A 157 10.17 24.50 -4.39
C ASP A 157 11.43 23.81 -4.91
N PHE A 158 12.59 24.10 -4.32
CA PHE A 158 13.85 23.48 -4.70
C PHE A 158 13.88 21.97 -4.46
N LEU A 159 13.31 21.51 -3.33
CA LEU A 159 13.16 20.09 -3.02
C LEU A 159 12.20 19.40 -4.00
N VAL A 160 11.02 19.98 -4.26
CA VAL A 160 10.05 19.48 -5.27
C VAL A 160 10.72 19.33 -6.62
N GLY A 161 11.44 20.35 -7.07
CA GLY A 161 12.08 20.32 -8.37
C GLY A 161 13.25 19.32 -8.44
N THR A 162 13.93 19.05 -7.32
CA THR A 162 14.94 17.99 -7.25
C THR A 162 14.30 16.61 -7.32
N LEU A 163 13.23 16.38 -6.58
CA LEU A 163 12.41 15.16 -6.66
C LEU A 163 11.98 14.93 -8.10
N ALA A 164 11.37 15.93 -8.75
CA ALA A 164 10.89 15.84 -10.12
C ALA A 164 11.97 15.41 -11.12
N LYS A 165 13.21 15.91 -10.99
CA LYS A 165 14.33 15.51 -11.86
C LYS A 165 14.68 14.03 -11.71
N VAL A 166 14.63 13.50 -10.49
CA VAL A 166 14.89 12.08 -10.22
C VAL A 166 13.75 11.22 -10.76
N TYR A 167 12.49 11.57 -10.48
CA TYR A 167 11.32 10.82 -10.96
C TYR A 167 11.19 10.81 -12.49
N GLU A 168 11.53 11.91 -13.15
CA GLU A 168 11.51 12.01 -14.62
C GLU A 168 12.71 11.33 -15.30
N SER A 169 13.57 10.63 -14.55
CA SER A 169 14.81 10.01 -15.07
C SER A 169 15.75 11.00 -15.76
N LYS A 170 15.68 12.27 -15.36
CA LYS A 170 16.56 13.37 -15.82
C LYS A 170 17.65 13.62 -14.77
N SER A 171 18.21 12.55 -14.19
CA SER A 171 19.23 12.60 -13.15
C SER A 171 20.46 11.79 -13.56
N ASN A 172 21.60 12.08 -12.94
CA ASN A 172 22.84 11.31 -13.09
C ASN A 172 23.17 10.56 -11.78
N PRO A 173 24.12 9.61 -11.79
CA PRO A 173 24.47 8.82 -10.59
C PRO A 173 24.84 9.68 -9.37
N ALA A 174 25.56 10.78 -9.57
CA ALA A 174 25.94 11.68 -8.48
C ALA A 174 24.73 12.40 -7.85
N LEU A 175 23.76 12.85 -8.67
CA LEU A 175 22.52 13.45 -8.16
C LEU A 175 21.65 12.41 -7.42
N LEU A 176 21.65 11.15 -7.89
CA LEU A 176 20.95 10.06 -7.20
C LEU A 176 21.53 9.76 -5.81
N GLU A 177 22.84 9.91 -5.64
CA GLU A 177 23.51 9.74 -4.35
C GLU A 177 23.14 10.87 -3.37
N SER A 178 23.23 12.13 -3.78
CA SER A 178 22.78 13.28 -2.98
C SER A 178 21.28 13.20 -2.67
N TYR A 179 20.48 12.71 -3.61
CA TYR A 179 19.05 12.45 -3.39
C TYR A 179 18.80 11.40 -2.31
N ARG A 180 19.52 10.28 -2.34
CA ARG A 180 19.42 9.24 -1.29
C ARG A 180 19.85 9.77 0.08
N ALA A 181 20.90 10.60 0.12
CA ALA A 181 21.35 11.25 1.35
C ALA A 181 20.27 12.19 1.91
N LEU A 182 19.60 12.96 1.04
CA LEU A 182 18.47 13.83 1.39
C LEU A 182 17.30 13.04 1.97
N LEU A 183 16.88 11.95 1.32
CA LEU A 183 15.81 11.10 1.84
C LEU A 183 16.17 10.53 3.21
N LYS A 184 17.36 9.93 3.34
CA LYS A 184 17.77 9.25 4.57
C LYS A 184 17.89 10.19 5.77
N SER A 185 18.32 11.43 5.55
CA SER A 185 18.61 12.37 6.63
C SER A 185 17.46 13.34 6.95
N LYS A 186 16.66 13.75 5.94
CA LYS A 186 15.68 14.83 6.09
C LYS A 186 14.23 14.42 5.82
N ALA A 187 13.97 13.33 5.10
CA ALA A 187 12.58 12.94 4.84
C ALA A 187 11.93 12.35 6.10
N LEU A 188 10.74 12.83 6.46
CA LEU A 188 9.85 12.14 7.39
C LEU A 188 9.16 10.98 6.67
N ASP A 189 8.62 11.26 5.48
CA ASP A 189 8.02 10.27 4.60
C ASP A 189 7.98 10.82 3.15
N LEU A 190 8.00 9.90 2.17
CA LEU A 190 7.84 10.18 0.75
C LEU A 190 6.79 9.22 0.18
N LYS A 191 5.58 9.73 -0.03
CA LYS A 191 4.45 8.93 -0.48
C LYS A 191 4.36 8.90 -2.01
N GLU A 192 4.62 7.73 -2.59
CA GLU A 192 4.47 7.48 -4.03
C GLU A 192 3.08 6.90 -4.37
N TRP A 193 2.44 7.45 -5.40
CA TRP A 193 1.11 7.00 -5.84
C TRP A 193 0.94 6.97 -7.38
N PRO A 194 0.43 5.90 -7.98
CA PRO A 194 0.38 4.55 -7.44
C PRO A 194 1.78 4.11 -7.01
N THR A 195 1.89 3.38 -5.91
CA THR A 195 3.18 3.01 -5.32
C THR A 195 4.00 2.20 -6.33
N ARG A 196 5.10 2.78 -6.85
CA ARG A 196 5.96 2.12 -7.87
C ARG A 196 6.62 0.86 -7.35
N HIS A 197 6.75 0.77 -6.04
CA HIS A 197 7.01 -0.46 -5.32
C HIS A 197 5.67 -0.94 -4.81
N GLN A 198 5.09 -1.99 -5.41
CA GLN A 198 4.01 -2.72 -4.77
C GLN A 198 4.50 -3.11 -3.37
N ALA A 199 4.01 -2.40 -2.37
CA ALA A 199 4.05 -2.87 -1.00
C ALA A 199 3.38 -4.24 -1.06
N TYR A 200 4.14 -5.27 -0.70
CA TYR A 200 3.58 -6.35 0.08
C TYR A 200 2.66 -5.68 1.11
N PHE A 201 1.37 -6.04 1.13
CA PHE A 201 0.45 -5.56 2.15
C PHE A 201 1.17 -5.61 3.51
N GLU A 202 1.17 -4.52 4.27
CA GLU A 202 1.55 -4.64 5.69
C GLU A 202 0.65 -5.74 6.26
N PRO A 203 1.19 -6.75 6.98
CA PRO A 203 0.35 -7.69 7.68
C PRO A 203 -0.65 -6.88 8.51
N ASP A 204 -1.92 -7.15 8.30
CA ASP A 204 -3.04 -6.46 8.96
C ASP A 204 -2.75 -6.40 10.47
N LYS A 205 -2.78 -5.19 11.02
CA LYS A 205 -2.51 -4.91 12.44
C LYS A 205 -3.74 -5.20 13.27
N THR A 206 -4.51 -6.22 12.92
CA THR A 206 -5.59 -6.68 13.78
C THR A 206 -4.93 -7.20 15.04
N SER A 207 -5.03 -6.41 16.11
CA SER A 207 -4.54 -6.77 17.44
C SER A 207 -5.21 -8.07 17.90
N GLU A 208 -4.61 -8.75 18.88
CA GLU A 208 -5.21 -9.88 19.62
C GLU A 208 -6.65 -9.56 20.14
N GLU A 209 -7.07 -8.30 20.12
CA GLU A 209 -8.41 -7.81 20.45
C GLU A 209 -9.52 -8.41 19.58
N TYR A 210 -9.24 -8.77 18.33
CA TYR A 210 -10.22 -9.37 17.41
C TYR A 210 -10.13 -10.90 17.32
N ASP A 211 -9.15 -11.53 17.95
CA ASP A 211 -9.01 -12.99 17.95
C ASP A 211 -10.28 -13.65 18.50
N ARG A 212 -10.86 -13.08 19.56
CA ARG A 212 -12.15 -13.53 20.10
C ARG A 212 -13.28 -13.42 19.06
N PHE A 213 -13.31 -12.35 18.27
CA PHE A 213 -14.32 -12.19 17.21
C PHE A 213 -14.10 -13.24 16.13
N ILE A 214 -12.88 -13.39 15.61
CA ILE A 214 -12.52 -14.35 14.58
C ILE A 214 -12.90 -15.77 15.00
N HIS A 215 -12.49 -16.16 16.21
CA HIS A 215 -12.78 -17.45 16.80
C HIS A 215 -14.30 -17.68 16.94
N SER A 216 -15.02 -16.72 17.54
CA SER A 216 -16.47 -16.83 17.74
C SER A 216 -17.24 -16.88 16.42
N HIS A 217 -16.80 -16.13 15.41
CA HIS A 217 -17.43 -16.11 14.09
C HIS A 217 -17.20 -17.42 13.35
N ALA A 218 -15.97 -17.93 13.34
CA ALA A 218 -15.64 -19.19 12.69
C ALA A 218 -16.32 -20.39 13.37
N LEU A 219 -16.36 -20.40 14.71
CA LEU A 219 -17.11 -21.41 15.48
C LEU A 219 -18.60 -21.35 15.18
N SER A 220 -19.22 -20.16 15.20
CA SER A 220 -20.64 -20.00 14.90
C SER A 220 -20.99 -20.54 13.51
N LYS A 221 -20.18 -20.22 12.49
CA LYS A 221 -20.36 -20.76 11.13
C LYS A 221 -20.23 -22.28 11.08
N ALA A 222 -19.24 -22.85 11.77
CA ALA A 222 -19.05 -24.30 11.84
C ALA A 222 -20.21 -25.02 12.57
N GLU A 223 -20.72 -24.44 13.65
CA GLU A 223 -21.83 -25.00 14.44
C GLU A 223 -23.15 -24.95 13.67
N ILE A 224 -23.46 -23.82 13.03
CA ILE A 224 -24.64 -23.71 12.15
C ILE A 224 -24.60 -24.78 11.07
N PHE A 225 -23.42 -25.06 10.50
CA PHE A 225 -23.26 -26.14 9.53
C PHE A 225 -23.55 -27.50 10.15
N ILE A 226 -22.90 -27.83 11.27
CA ILE A 226 -23.08 -29.14 11.94
C ILE A 226 -24.56 -29.35 12.28
N GLU A 227 -25.24 -28.37 12.85
CA GLU A 227 -26.66 -28.47 13.22
C GLU A 227 -27.57 -28.66 12.02
N LYS A 228 -27.36 -27.86 10.96
CA LYS A 228 -28.14 -27.94 9.72
C LYS A 228 -27.99 -29.31 9.06
N TYR A 229 -26.78 -29.86 9.03
CA TYR A 229 -26.45 -31.05 8.27
C TYR A 229 -26.42 -32.36 9.09
N ARG A 230 -26.64 -32.30 10.43
CA ARG A 230 -26.60 -33.46 11.34
C ARG A 230 -27.54 -34.61 10.97
N LYS A 231 -28.68 -34.29 10.36
CA LYS A 231 -29.77 -35.24 10.04
C LYS A 231 -29.67 -35.80 8.63
N PHE A 232 -28.74 -35.30 7.81
CA PHE A 232 -28.54 -35.78 6.45
C PHE A 232 -27.78 -37.11 6.48
N SER A 233 -28.20 -38.03 5.62
CA SER A 233 -27.75 -39.43 5.65
C SER A 233 -26.68 -39.77 4.61
N ASP A 234 -26.31 -38.83 3.75
CA ASP A 234 -25.29 -39.04 2.72
C ASP A 234 -23.88 -39.16 3.32
N GLU A 235 -23.07 -40.05 2.73
CA GLU A 235 -21.75 -40.38 3.25
C GLU A 235 -20.78 -39.19 3.21
N GLU A 236 -20.85 -38.35 2.18
CA GLU A 236 -19.99 -37.18 2.03
C GLU A 236 -20.27 -36.13 3.12
N THR A 237 -21.54 -35.85 3.41
CA THR A 237 -21.93 -34.93 4.50
C THR A 237 -21.60 -35.53 5.86
N LYS A 238 -21.71 -36.84 6.06
CA LYS A 238 -21.26 -37.50 7.31
C LYS A 238 -19.76 -37.32 7.54
N LEU A 239 -18.94 -37.48 6.49
CA LEU A 239 -17.51 -37.21 6.54
C LEU A 239 -17.22 -35.74 6.86
N GLN A 240 -17.92 -34.80 6.21
CA GLN A 240 -17.81 -33.36 6.45
C GLN A 240 -18.14 -33.00 7.90
N VAL A 241 -19.27 -33.50 8.42
CA VAL A 241 -19.72 -33.27 9.80
C VAL A 241 -18.75 -33.90 10.80
N CYS A 242 -18.22 -35.09 10.52
CA CYS A 242 -17.26 -35.77 11.38
C CYS A 242 -15.95 -34.97 11.51
N VAL A 243 -15.32 -34.58 10.39
CA VAL A 243 -14.11 -33.77 10.39
C VAL A 243 -14.35 -32.41 11.04
N LEU A 244 -15.45 -31.73 10.70
CA LEU A 244 -15.73 -30.41 11.26
C LEU A 244 -16.00 -30.48 12.76
N SER A 245 -16.73 -31.50 13.24
CA SER A 245 -16.96 -31.72 14.67
C SER A 245 -15.65 -31.94 15.42
N HIS A 246 -14.69 -32.65 14.83
CA HIS A 246 -13.37 -32.84 15.40
C HIS A 246 -12.58 -31.53 15.50
N LEU A 247 -12.62 -30.70 14.45
CA LEU A 247 -11.96 -29.39 14.43
C LEU A 247 -12.57 -28.43 15.47
N VAL A 248 -13.90 -28.41 15.59
CA VAL A 248 -14.62 -27.62 16.61
C VAL A 248 -14.28 -28.12 18.02
N PHE A 249 -14.24 -29.43 18.24
CA PHE A 249 -13.86 -30.02 19.52
C PHE A 249 -12.44 -29.62 19.92
N ASN A 250 -11.48 -29.74 19.00
CA ASN A 250 -10.09 -29.34 19.24
C ASN A 250 -9.97 -27.84 19.54
N SER A 251 -10.73 -27.01 18.84
CA SER A 251 -10.77 -25.55 19.04
C SER A 251 -11.38 -25.13 20.39
N ARG A 252 -12.25 -25.95 20.98
CA ARG A 252 -12.87 -25.70 22.30
C ARG A 252 -12.05 -26.23 23.47
N LEU A 253 -11.35 -27.36 23.28
CA LEU A 253 -10.69 -28.08 24.38
C LEU A 253 -9.22 -27.68 24.56
N SER A 254 -8.54 -27.29 23.48
CA SER A 254 -7.09 -27.14 23.51
C SER A 254 -6.68 -25.76 24.04
N SER A 255 -5.83 -25.75 25.06
CA SER A 255 -5.02 -24.58 25.45
C SER A 255 -3.94 -24.24 24.42
N ASN A 256 -3.70 -25.17 23.48
CA ASN A 256 -2.74 -25.03 22.38
C ASN A 256 -3.49 -24.80 21.07
N ASP A 257 -3.16 -23.69 20.42
CA ASP A 257 -3.75 -23.22 19.17
C ASP A 257 -3.16 -23.92 17.91
N ASP A 258 -2.88 -25.22 18.04
CA ASP A 258 -2.14 -25.99 17.04
C ASP A 258 -3.03 -26.54 15.91
N TYR A 259 -2.43 -26.66 14.72
CA TYR A 259 -3.06 -27.24 13.54
C TYR A 259 -3.14 -28.76 13.62
N ILE A 260 -4.25 -29.33 13.16
CA ILE A 260 -4.40 -30.79 13.03
C ILE A 260 -3.88 -31.24 11.67
N ALA A 261 -2.79 -32.01 11.67
CA ALA A 261 -2.23 -32.59 10.46
C ALA A 261 -3.23 -33.49 9.73
N THR A 262 -3.13 -33.57 8.40
CA THR A 262 -4.00 -34.42 7.56
C THR A 262 -4.03 -35.88 8.02
N LYS A 263 -2.87 -36.41 8.43
CA LYS A 263 -2.76 -37.76 9.00
C LYS A 263 -3.53 -37.93 10.32
N GLY A 264 -3.61 -36.87 11.13
CA GLY A 264 -4.43 -36.86 12.36
C GLY A 264 -5.92 -36.93 12.04
N LEU A 265 -6.38 -36.18 11.04
CA LEU A 265 -7.77 -36.25 10.58
C LEU A 265 -8.12 -37.62 9.98
N LEU A 266 -7.21 -38.24 9.23
CA LEU A 266 -7.40 -39.60 8.72
C LEU A 266 -7.58 -40.62 9.85
N LYS A 267 -6.70 -40.59 10.85
CA LYS A 267 -6.82 -41.46 12.03
C LYS A 267 -8.13 -41.23 12.78
N HIS A 268 -8.58 -39.98 12.89
CA HIS A 268 -9.87 -39.68 13.51
C HIS A 268 -11.04 -40.26 12.70
N LEU A 269 -11.04 -40.07 11.38
CA LEU A 269 -12.05 -40.65 10.49
C LEU A 269 -12.10 -42.18 10.59
N GLU A 270 -10.94 -42.84 10.59
CA GLU A 270 -10.82 -44.29 10.79
C GLU A 270 -11.41 -44.72 12.14
N SER A 271 -11.13 -43.99 13.22
CA SER A 271 -11.68 -44.26 14.56
C SER A 271 -13.21 -44.09 14.62
N CYS A 272 -13.77 -43.25 13.75
CA CYS A 272 -15.21 -43.04 13.61
C CYS A 272 -15.87 -44.04 12.64
N GLY A 273 -15.13 -45.01 12.10
CA GLY A 273 -15.63 -46.05 11.21
C GLY A 273 -15.55 -45.72 9.72
N PHE A 274 -14.94 -44.60 9.34
CA PHE A 274 -14.73 -44.21 7.94
C PHE A 274 -13.36 -44.70 7.45
N ILE A 275 -13.34 -45.85 6.78
CA ILE A 275 -12.12 -46.50 6.28
C ILE A 275 -11.91 -46.15 4.80
N GLY A 276 -10.65 -45.98 4.39
CA GLY A 276 -10.28 -45.80 2.97
C GLY A 276 -10.38 -44.36 2.45
N VAL A 277 -10.54 -43.37 3.34
CA VAL A 277 -10.48 -41.96 2.96
C VAL A 277 -9.03 -41.59 2.62
N SER A 278 -8.80 -40.97 1.47
CA SER A 278 -7.47 -40.51 1.06
C SER A 278 -7.18 -39.09 1.54
N GLU A 279 -5.91 -38.71 1.63
CA GLU A 279 -5.52 -37.31 1.90
C GLU A 279 -6.10 -36.33 0.87
N GLN A 280 -6.28 -36.78 -0.38
CA GLN A 280 -6.90 -35.99 -1.43
C GLN A 280 -8.39 -35.77 -1.17
N ALA A 281 -9.11 -36.80 -0.70
CA ALA A 281 -10.51 -36.68 -0.33
C ALA A 281 -10.73 -35.65 0.78
N ILE A 282 -9.84 -35.59 1.78
CA ILE A 282 -9.87 -34.53 2.81
C ILE A 282 -9.82 -33.13 2.17
N ARG A 283 -8.93 -32.93 1.19
CA ARG A 283 -8.80 -31.63 0.52
C ARG A 283 -10.02 -31.27 -0.33
N SER A 284 -10.42 -32.15 -1.24
CA SER A 284 -11.37 -31.82 -2.30
C SER A 284 -12.84 -32.13 -2.00
N GLN A 285 -13.12 -33.15 -1.19
CA GLN A 285 -14.49 -33.58 -0.87
C GLN A 285 -14.96 -33.08 0.50
N ILE A 286 -14.03 -32.89 1.43
CA ILE A 286 -14.35 -32.41 2.78
C ILE A 286 -14.09 -30.91 2.90
N VAL A 287 -12.83 -30.47 2.93
CA VAL A 287 -12.49 -29.08 3.29
C VAL A 287 -12.94 -28.08 2.23
N ALA A 288 -12.76 -28.37 0.94
CA ALA A 288 -13.23 -27.49 -0.14
C ALA A 288 -14.76 -27.30 -0.07
N LYS A 289 -15.51 -28.40 0.08
CA LYS A 289 -16.98 -28.35 0.17
C LYS A 289 -17.51 -27.67 1.42
N LEU A 290 -16.79 -27.75 2.53
CA LEU A 290 -17.08 -26.99 3.74
C LEU A 290 -16.94 -25.48 3.47
N ARG A 291 -15.87 -25.07 2.79
CA ARG A 291 -15.64 -23.65 2.41
C ARG A 291 -16.66 -23.13 1.41
N ASP A 292 -17.03 -23.94 0.41
CA ASP A 292 -18.08 -23.60 -0.56
C ASP A 292 -19.44 -23.33 0.14
N LYS A 293 -19.62 -23.85 1.36
CA LYS A 293 -20.81 -23.69 2.20
C LYS A 293 -20.58 -22.71 3.37
N ASP A 294 -19.70 -21.72 3.17
CA ASP A 294 -19.39 -20.62 4.11
C ASP A 294 -18.76 -21.04 5.45
N VAL A 295 -18.20 -22.25 5.57
CA VAL A 295 -17.47 -22.66 6.77
C VAL A 295 -16.02 -22.18 6.69
N ILE A 296 -15.59 -21.46 7.73
CA ILE A 296 -14.26 -20.88 7.80
C ILE A 296 -13.28 -21.89 8.42
N ILE A 297 -12.32 -22.36 7.60
CA ILE A 297 -11.28 -23.31 8.01
C ILE A 297 -9.94 -22.76 7.56
N ALA A 298 -9.02 -22.52 8.50
CA ALA A 298 -7.65 -22.14 8.21
C ALA A 298 -6.86 -23.35 7.69
N SER A 299 -5.95 -23.13 6.74
CA SER A 299 -5.08 -24.19 6.22
C SER A 299 -3.68 -23.70 5.97
N CYS A 300 -2.71 -24.45 6.46
CA CYS A 300 -1.31 -24.27 6.15
C CYS A 300 -0.66 -25.63 5.87
N ASN A 301 0.67 -25.62 5.72
CA ASN A 301 1.50 -26.81 5.61
C ASN A 301 1.44 -27.73 6.85
N ARG A 302 1.04 -27.23 8.03
CA ARG A 302 0.88 -28.02 9.27
C ARG A 302 -0.44 -28.79 9.32
N GLY A 303 -1.49 -28.32 8.64
CA GLY A 303 -2.79 -28.98 8.64
C GLY A 303 -3.98 -28.02 8.60
N TYR A 304 -5.05 -28.39 9.31
CA TYR A 304 -6.33 -27.67 9.36
C TYR A 304 -6.71 -27.29 10.78
N LYS A 305 -7.35 -26.13 10.95
CA LYS A 305 -7.99 -25.73 12.21
C LYS A 305 -9.12 -24.72 11.98
N ILE A 306 -9.97 -24.55 12.99
CA ILE A 306 -10.86 -23.40 13.08
C ILE A 306 -9.99 -22.20 13.47
N PRO A 307 -9.96 -21.12 12.66
CA PRO A 307 -9.14 -19.96 12.99
C PRO A 307 -9.59 -19.38 14.34
N SER A 308 -8.64 -19.19 15.22
CA SER A 308 -8.84 -18.60 16.54
C SER A 308 -8.15 -17.24 16.66
N SER A 309 -7.15 -16.98 15.81
CA SER A 309 -6.40 -15.73 15.76
C SER A 309 -6.34 -15.15 14.36
N TYR A 310 -5.97 -13.87 14.28
CA TYR A 310 -5.67 -13.23 13.01
C TYR A 310 -4.56 -13.95 12.23
N SER A 311 -3.52 -14.43 12.94
CA SER A 311 -2.40 -15.14 12.33
C SER A 311 -2.83 -16.37 11.52
N ASP A 312 -3.94 -17.00 11.91
CA ASP A 312 -4.48 -18.17 11.22
C ASP A 312 -5.12 -17.86 9.88
N LEU A 313 -5.73 -16.66 9.79
CA LEU A 313 -6.26 -16.14 8.54
C LEU A 313 -5.11 -15.80 7.59
N PHE A 314 -4.03 -15.22 8.13
CA PHE A 314 -2.82 -14.93 7.37
C PHE A 314 -2.16 -16.20 6.84
N ASP A 315 -2.00 -17.23 7.68
CA ASP A 315 -1.49 -18.57 7.30
C ASP A 315 -2.28 -19.15 6.11
N PHE A 316 -3.59 -18.93 6.09
CA PHE A 316 -4.45 -19.35 4.97
C PHE A 316 -4.22 -18.52 3.70
N VAL A 317 -4.12 -17.20 3.81
CA VAL A 317 -3.82 -16.30 2.67
C VAL A 317 -2.47 -16.64 2.06
N GLU A 318 -1.42 -16.81 2.88
CA GLU A 318 -0.09 -17.24 2.46
C GLU A 318 -0.13 -18.58 1.72
N ARG A 319 -0.91 -19.54 2.24
CA ARG A 319 -1.10 -20.83 1.58
C ARG A 319 -1.71 -20.68 0.19
N VAL A 320 -2.74 -19.85 0.03
CA VAL A 320 -3.37 -19.61 -1.27
C VAL A 320 -2.40 -18.89 -2.21
N ASN A 321 -1.72 -17.86 -1.73
CA ASN A 321 -0.72 -17.10 -2.49
C ASN A 321 0.39 -18.01 -3.05
N SER A 322 0.93 -18.89 -2.21
CA SER A 322 1.98 -19.86 -2.57
C SER A 322 1.57 -20.88 -3.64
N LEU A 323 0.26 -21.09 -3.84
CA LEU A 323 -0.28 -22.04 -4.82
C LEU A 323 -0.70 -21.34 -6.12
N VAL A 324 -1.39 -20.20 -5.99
CA VAL A 324 -2.02 -19.50 -7.13
C VAL A 324 -0.97 -18.79 -7.99
N LEU A 325 -0.06 -18.02 -7.40
CA LEU A 325 0.92 -17.27 -8.19
C LEU A 325 1.83 -18.18 -9.03
N PRO A 326 2.46 -19.24 -8.47
CA PRO A 326 3.32 -20.11 -9.28
C PRO A 326 2.55 -20.86 -10.37
N LEU A 327 1.27 -21.17 -10.14
CA LEU A 327 0.43 -21.82 -11.15
C LEU A 327 0.13 -20.88 -12.32
N LEU A 328 -0.25 -19.63 -12.03
CA LEU A 328 -0.51 -18.60 -13.03
C LEU A 328 0.77 -18.25 -13.80
N GLU A 329 1.92 -18.18 -13.14
CA GLU A 329 3.21 -17.98 -13.81
C GLU A 329 3.55 -19.13 -14.76
N ARG A 330 3.36 -20.39 -14.33
CA ARG A 330 3.61 -21.58 -15.18
C ARG A 330 2.72 -21.56 -16.42
N LEU A 331 1.44 -21.22 -16.25
CA LEU A 331 0.50 -21.06 -17.34
C LEU A 331 0.95 -19.96 -18.32
N ASN A 332 1.35 -18.80 -17.80
CA ASN A 332 1.82 -17.67 -18.60
C ASN A 332 3.11 -18.00 -19.38
N LYS A 333 4.06 -18.69 -18.74
CA LYS A 333 5.30 -19.17 -19.38
C LYS A 333 4.98 -20.15 -20.52
N ALA A 334 4.08 -21.10 -20.29
CA ALA A 334 3.65 -22.03 -21.34
C ALA A 334 2.98 -21.30 -22.51
N ARG A 335 2.05 -20.38 -22.22
CA ARG A 335 1.36 -19.55 -23.22
C ARG A 335 2.34 -18.76 -24.08
N ASN A 336 3.28 -18.06 -23.46
CA ASN A 336 4.28 -17.25 -24.15
C ASN A 336 5.22 -18.11 -25.00
N SER A 337 5.63 -19.28 -24.50
CA SER A 337 6.48 -20.22 -25.24
C SER A 337 5.83 -20.68 -26.54
N TYR A 338 4.56 -21.10 -26.51
CA TYR A 338 3.85 -21.52 -27.71
C TYR A 338 3.52 -20.35 -28.64
N ASN A 339 3.18 -19.17 -28.08
CA ASN A 339 2.90 -17.98 -28.86
C ASN A 339 4.13 -17.53 -29.67
N ILE A 340 5.32 -17.49 -29.04
CA ILE A 340 6.58 -17.15 -29.71
C ILE A 340 6.97 -18.21 -30.75
N ALA A 341 6.96 -19.51 -30.38
CA ALA A 341 7.36 -20.59 -31.27
C ALA A 341 6.47 -20.69 -32.52
N SER A 342 5.19 -20.36 -32.39
CA SER A 342 4.22 -20.39 -33.48
C SER A 342 4.09 -19.08 -34.25
N LYS A 343 4.87 -18.03 -33.90
CA LYS A 343 4.76 -16.68 -34.45
C LYS A 343 3.33 -16.10 -34.33
N GLY A 344 2.70 -16.31 -33.17
CA GLY A 344 1.36 -15.79 -32.86
C GLY A 344 0.18 -16.64 -33.36
N ASN A 345 0.45 -17.80 -33.96
CA ASN A 345 -0.62 -18.67 -34.48
C ASN A 345 -1.26 -19.55 -33.41
N VAL A 346 -0.51 -19.92 -32.37
CA VAL A 346 -0.97 -20.75 -31.25
C VAL A 346 -0.93 -19.93 -29.97
N ASP A 347 -2.11 -19.64 -29.43
CA ASP A 347 -2.27 -19.05 -28.11
C ASP A 347 -3.22 -19.95 -27.30
N LEU A 348 -2.70 -20.51 -26.21
CA LEU A 348 -3.39 -21.46 -25.33
C LEU A 348 -4.71 -20.91 -24.77
N LEU A 349 -4.85 -19.59 -24.67
CA LEU A 349 -6.03 -18.93 -24.10
C LEU A 349 -6.82 -18.14 -25.16
N LYS A 350 -6.57 -18.40 -26.44
CA LYS A 350 -7.31 -17.77 -27.54
C LYS A 350 -8.64 -18.48 -27.76
N GLY A 351 -9.71 -17.85 -27.31
CA GLY A 351 -11.08 -18.33 -27.46
C GLY A 351 -12.01 -17.79 -26.37
N PRO A 352 -13.33 -18.01 -26.48
CA PRO A 352 -14.32 -17.52 -25.52
C PRO A 352 -14.40 -18.34 -24.21
N GLU A 353 -13.60 -19.39 -24.06
CA GLU A 353 -13.76 -20.36 -22.98
C GLU A 353 -13.23 -19.88 -21.62
N TYR A 354 -12.29 -18.91 -21.58
CA TYR A 354 -11.60 -18.51 -20.34
C TYR A 354 -11.36 -16.99 -20.18
N PRO A 355 -12.40 -16.13 -20.25
CA PRO A 355 -12.24 -14.66 -20.22
C PRO A 355 -11.63 -14.15 -18.91
N GLU A 356 -12.05 -14.67 -17.75
CA GLU A 356 -11.56 -14.26 -16.43
C GLU A 356 -10.07 -14.60 -16.24
N LEU A 357 -9.65 -15.78 -16.71
CA LEU A 357 -8.26 -16.22 -16.61
C LEU A 357 -7.32 -15.36 -17.48
N VAL A 358 -7.81 -14.90 -18.63
CA VAL A 358 -7.09 -13.95 -19.48
C VAL A 358 -6.97 -12.59 -18.80
N GLU A 359 -8.02 -12.11 -18.12
CA GLU A 359 -8.00 -10.87 -17.35
C GLU A 359 -7.02 -10.94 -16.17
N PHE A 360 -7.02 -12.03 -15.40
CA PHE A 360 -6.06 -12.24 -14.31
C PHE A 360 -4.61 -12.22 -14.80
N LEU A 361 -4.31 -12.93 -15.90
CA LEU A 361 -2.97 -12.92 -16.48
C LEU A 361 -2.61 -11.55 -17.07
N HIS A 362 -3.57 -10.77 -17.57
CA HIS A 362 -3.32 -9.41 -18.03
C HIS A 362 -2.98 -8.46 -16.87
N ILE A 363 -3.63 -8.61 -15.72
CA ILE A 363 -3.34 -7.85 -14.50
C ILE A 363 -1.98 -8.24 -13.91
N LEU A 364 -1.62 -9.52 -13.92
CA LEU A 364 -0.31 -10.01 -13.43
C LEU A 364 0.88 -9.60 -14.31
N ASN A 365 0.65 -9.35 -15.60
CA ASN A 365 1.67 -8.92 -16.55
C ASN A 365 1.76 -7.38 -16.71
N LYS A 366 0.89 -6.62 -16.04
CA LYS A 366 0.99 -5.16 -15.88
C LYS A 366 1.85 -4.84 -14.68
#